data_AF-A0A497DR66-F1
#
_entry.id   AF-A0A497DR66-F1
#
_cell.length_a   1.000
_cell.length_b   1.000
_cell.length_c   1.000
_cell.angle_alpha   90.00
_cell.angle_beta   90.00
_cell.angle_gamma   90.00
#
_symmetry.space_group_name_H-M   'P 1'
#
loop_
_entity.id
_entity.type
_entity.pdbx_description
1 polymer ?
#
loop_
_entity_poly.entity_id
_entity_poly.type
_entity_poly.pdbx_seq_one_letter_code
_entity_poly.pdbx_strand_id
1 'polypeptide(L)'
;MSDTNEHKLDPQKWVEEYGDYLYSYAIGRVNDSGKAEDLVQETFLAALKARDRFRGASTERTWLISILKRKIIDTYRKKYSSKESSFGEHDGTVFDGDFYRSEEPFKGHWLEGSGPNSHSLLPDGEMEQEELLRFINLCIENLPAPLAAAFIMRMIDEEDSDTICKELDITPSNLWVMLHRARLRMRECLEKKWLS
;
A
#
# COMPACT_ATOMS: atom_id res chain seq x y z
N MET A 1 19.84 21.72 25.07
CA MET A 1 18.50 21.93 25.66
C MET A 1 17.52 21.46 24.62
N SER A 2 16.95 20.27 24.82
CA SER A 2 16.04 19.65 23.85
C SER A 2 14.61 20.00 24.24
N ASP A 3 13.93 20.77 23.38
CA ASP A 3 12.50 21.00 23.49
C ASP A 3 11.77 19.66 23.40
N THR A 4 11.35 19.15 24.55
CA THR A 4 10.47 17.98 24.61
C THR A 4 9.07 18.52 24.46
N ASN A 5 8.60 18.67 23.23
CA ASN A 5 7.21 19.03 22.98
C ASN A 5 6.35 17.85 23.42
N GLU A 6 5.92 17.86 24.67
CA GLU A 6 5.16 16.79 25.29
C GLU A 6 3.74 16.81 24.71
N HIS A 7 3.53 16.01 23.66
CA HIS A 7 2.22 15.90 23.04
C HIS A 7 1.25 15.26 24.04
N LYS A 8 0.15 15.97 24.33
CA LYS A 8 -0.97 15.43 25.10
C LYS A 8 -1.91 14.64 24.16
N LEU A 9 -2.80 13.82 24.72
CA LEU A 9 -3.90 13.20 23.98
C LEU A 9 -5.21 13.95 24.25
N ASP A 10 -6.01 14.15 23.21
CA ASP A 10 -7.40 14.60 23.31
C ASP A 10 -8.37 13.66 22.54
N PRO A 11 -8.75 12.51 23.15
CA PRO A 11 -9.60 11.53 22.49
C PRO A 11 -10.98 12.02 22.09
N GLN A 12 -11.48 13.12 22.67
CA GLN A 12 -12.80 13.66 22.34
C GLN A 12 -12.84 14.27 20.95
N LYS A 13 -11.68 14.71 20.44
CA LYS A 13 -11.57 15.39 19.14
C LYS A 13 -11.08 14.48 18.01
N TRP A 14 -10.72 13.23 18.31
CA TRP A 14 -10.08 12.36 17.32
C TRP A 14 -10.88 12.14 16.05
N VAL A 15 -12.21 12.00 16.17
CA VAL A 15 -13.08 11.80 15.01
C VAL A 15 -13.09 13.06 14.13
N GLU A 16 -13.27 14.23 14.75
CA GLU A 16 -13.35 15.53 14.04
C GLU A 16 -11.99 15.95 13.46
N GLU A 17 -10.90 15.74 14.18
CA GLU A 17 -9.56 16.21 13.78
C GLU A 17 -8.82 15.23 12.86
N TYR A 18 -9.03 13.92 13.01
CA TYR A 18 -8.23 12.89 12.34
C TYR A 18 -9.04 11.89 11.53
N GLY A 19 -10.37 11.86 11.65
CA GLY A 19 -11.24 10.89 10.97
C GLY A 19 -11.03 10.86 9.46
N ASP A 20 -11.18 12.01 8.80
CA ASP A 20 -11.03 12.13 7.35
C ASP A 20 -9.64 11.70 6.89
N TYR A 21 -8.60 12.12 7.59
CA TYR A 21 -7.23 11.78 7.21
C TYR A 21 -6.94 10.27 7.36
N LEU A 22 -7.37 9.67 8.48
CA LEU A 22 -7.20 8.23 8.70
C LEU A 22 -8.02 7.43 7.70
N TYR A 23 -9.21 7.91 7.33
CA TYR A 23 -10.04 7.31 6.30
C TYR A 23 -9.38 7.39 4.92
N SER A 24 -8.90 8.57 4.50
CA SER A 24 -8.14 8.73 3.25
C SER A 24 -6.88 7.85 3.22
N TYR A 25 -6.21 7.70 4.36
CA TYR A 25 -5.05 6.80 4.48
C TYR A 25 -5.46 5.33 4.29
N ALA A 26 -6.57 4.90 4.90
CA ALA A 26 -7.07 3.54 4.82
C ALA A 26 -7.64 3.20 3.43
N ILE A 27 -8.44 4.09 2.82
CA ILE A 27 -9.10 3.82 1.55
C ILE A 27 -8.09 3.57 0.42
N GLY A 28 -6.99 4.33 0.37
CA GLY A 28 -5.90 4.10 -0.59
C GLY A 28 -5.14 2.78 -0.40
N ARG A 29 -5.41 2.04 0.67
CA ARG A 29 -4.71 0.80 1.06
C ARG A 29 -5.60 -0.44 1.01
N VAL A 30 -6.89 -0.29 1.28
CA VAL A 30 -7.83 -1.43 1.27
C VAL A 30 -8.83 -1.37 0.11
N ASN A 31 -8.98 -0.21 -0.53
CA ASN A 31 -9.91 0.06 -1.62
C ASN A 31 -11.36 -0.42 -1.37
N ASP A 32 -11.78 -0.36 -0.11
CA ASP A 32 -13.10 -0.77 0.35
C ASP A 32 -13.55 0.25 1.41
N SER A 33 -14.62 0.99 1.11
CA SER A 33 -15.17 2.05 1.95
C SER A 33 -15.55 1.54 3.33
N GLY A 34 -16.33 0.45 3.39
CA GLY A 34 -16.79 -0.12 4.66
C GLY A 34 -15.63 -0.63 5.49
N LYS A 35 -14.67 -1.29 4.85
CA LYS A 35 -13.47 -1.78 5.54
C LYS A 35 -12.56 -0.64 6.02
N ALA A 36 -12.46 0.45 5.26
CA ALA A 36 -11.71 1.63 5.66
C ALA A 36 -12.34 2.29 6.89
N GLU A 37 -13.68 2.46 6.90
CA GLU A 37 -14.42 2.96 8.06
C GLU A 37 -14.21 2.08 9.30
N ASP A 38 -14.35 0.76 9.15
CA ASP A 38 -14.12 -0.20 10.23
C ASP A 38 -12.71 -0.08 10.81
N LEU A 39 -11.69 0.00 9.96
CA LEU A 39 -10.29 0.13 10.39
C LEU A 39 -10.05 1.44 11.16
N VAL A 40 -10.67 2.55 10.75
CA VAL A 40 -10.59 3.83 11.46
C VAL A 40 -11.28 3.73 12.81
N GLN A 41 -12.49 3.18 12.87
CA GLN A 41 -13.21 2.98 14.14
C GLN A 41 -12.42 2.10 15.11
N GLU A 42 -11.92 0.96 14.63
CA GLU A 42 -11.09 0.08 15.43
C GLU A 42 -9.80 0.77 15.91
N THR A 43 -9.24 1.68 15.09
CA THR A 43 -8.04 2.46 15.45
C THR A 43 -8.32 3.33 16.65
N PHE A 44 -9.41 4.10 16.64
CA PHE A 44 -9.80 4.94 17.78
C PHE A 44 -10.09 4.11 19.03
N LEU A 45 -10.80 2.98 18.89
CA LEU A 45 -11.06 2.06 20.02
C LEU A 45 -9.76 1.48 20.61
N ALA A 46 -8.82 1.07 19.76
CA ALA A 46 -7.53 0.56 20.20
C ALA A 46 -6.67 1.66 20.87
N ALA A 47 -6.65 2.86 20.28
CA ALA A 47 -5.96 4.01 20.82
C ALA A 47 -6.53 4.42 22.19
N LEU A 48 -7.86 4.43 22.35
CA LEU A 48 -8.49 4.76 23.62
C LEU A 48 -8.10 3.77 24.73
N LYS A 49 -8.05 2.47 24.42
CA LYS A 49 -7.59 1.41 25.34
C LYS A 49 -6.09 1.53 25.66
N ALA A 50 -5.30 2.08 24.75
CA ALA A 50 -3.85 2.20 24.89
C ALA A 50 -3.37 3.60 25.34
N ARG A 51 -4.29 4.54 25.59
CA ARG A 51 -3.98 5.96 25.87
C ARG A 51 -2.99 6.16 27.01
N ASP A 52 -3.08 5.34 28.06
CA ASP A 52 -2.23 5.45 29.25
C ASP A 52 -0.77 5.00 28.96
N ARG A 53 -0.52 4.37 27.80
CA ARG A 53 0.81 3.95 27.34
C ARG A 53 1.46 4.96 26.40
N PHE A 54 0.75 6.03 26.03
CA PHE A 54 1.29 7.05 25.15
C PHE A 54 2.34 7.88 25.89
N ARG A 55 3.55 7.95 25.33
CA ARG A 55 4.71 8.59 25.96
C ARG A 55 4.98 10.01 25.46
N GLY A 56 4.09 10.59 24.64
CA GLY A 56 4.28 11.93 24.06
C GLY A 56 5.45 12.05 23.08
N ALA A 57 6.08 10.95 22.67
CA ALA A 57 7.26 10.94 21.79
C ALA A 57 6.94 11.22 20.31
N SER A 58 5.66 11.31 19.95
CA SER A 58 5.17 11.65 18.61
C SER A 58 3.90 12.47 18.74
N THR A 59 3.46 13.11 17.65
CA THR A 59 2.13 13.74 17.63
C THR A 59 1.02 12.69 17.81
N GLU A 60 -0.17 13.13 18.26
CA GLU A 60 -1.35 12.27 18.34
C GLU A 60 -1.67 11.61 17.00
N ARG A 61 -1.65 12.40 15.92
CA ARG A 61 -1.88 11.93 14.55
C ARG A 61 -0.90 10.83 14.15
N THR A 62 0.41 11.04 14.36
CA THR A 62 1.44 10.04 14.05
C THR A 62 1.20 8.75 14.83
N TRP A 63 0.79 8.86 16.09
CA TRP A 63 0.51 7.70 16.92
C TRP A 63 -0.74 6.93 16.43
N LEU A 64 -1.82 7.63 16.08
CA LEU A 64 -3.02 7.03 15.51
C LEU A 64 -2.73 6.35 14.16
N ILE A 65 -1.94 6.98 13.29
CA ILE A 65 -1.48 6.37 12.02
C ILE A 65 -0.71 5.09 12.30
N SER A 66 0.16 5.06 13.32
CA SER A 66 0.93 3.85 13.65
C SER A 66 0.05 2.67 14.07
N ILE A 67 -1.08 2.95 14.73
CA ILE A 67 -2.08 1.95 15.12
C ILE A 67 -2.86 1.49 13.88
N LEU A 68 -3.31 2.43 13.04
CA LEU A 68 -4.03 2.12 11.80
C LEU A 68 -3.17 1.27 10.85
N LYS A 69 -1.91 1.65 10.65
CA LYS A 69 -0.95 0.92 9.80
C LYS A 69 -0.82 -0.54 10.23
N ARG A 70 -0.73 -0.82 11.53
CA ARG A 70 -0.69 -2.21 12.06
C ARG A 70 -1.95 -2.98 11.70
N LYS A 71 -3.13 -2.38 11.81
CA LYS A 71 -4.41 -3.02 11.46
C LYS A 71 -4.54 -3.30 9.96
N ILE A 72 -3.99 -2.42 9.12
CA ILE A 72 -3.93 -2.62 7.67
C ILE A 72 -2.99 -3.79 7.35
N ILE A 73 -1.82 -3.87 7.98
CA ILE A 73 -0.90 -5.00 7.83
C ILE A 73 -1.57 -6.32 8.25
N ASP A 74 -2.28 -6.34 9.39
CA ASP A 74 -3.05 -7.51 9.81
C ASP A 74 -4.11 -7.93 8.78
N THR A 75 -4.71 -6.96 8.08
CA THR A 75 -5.64 -7.22 6.98
C THR A 75 -4.92 -7.91 5.80
N TYR A 76 -3.73 -7.45 5.45
CA TYR A 76 -2.91 -8.07 4.40
C TYR A 76 -2.49 -9.49 4.76
N ARG A 77 -2.07 -9.71 6.01
CA ARG A 77 -1.70 -11.04 6.52
C ARG A 77 -2.87 -12.02 6.47
N LYS A 78 -4.08 -11.58 6.87
CA LYS A 78 -5.30 -12.41 6.77
C LYS A 78 -5.61 -12.79 5.32
N LYS A 79 -5.53 -11.84 4.39
CA LYS A 79 -5.72 -12.09 2.95
C LYS A 79 -4.64 -13.04 2.37
N TYR A 80 -3.41 -12.96 2.88
CA TYR A 80 -2.33 -13.87 2.48
C TYR A 80 -2.54 -15.31 2.99
N SER A 81 -3.03 -15.47 4.22
CA SER A 81 -3.22 -16.78 4.86
C SER A 81 -4.47 -17.53 4.39
N SER A 82 -5.48 -16.82 3.87
CA SER A 82 -6.69 -17.44 3.31
C SER A 82 -6.41 -18.15 1.98
N LYS A 83 -5.92 -19.40 2.06
CA LYS A 83 -6.07 -20.57 1.16
C LYS A 83 -6.19 -20.42 -0.38
N GLU A 84 -5.76 -19.31 -0.97
CA GLU A 84 -5.45 -19.17 -2.41
C GLU A 84 -3.94 -19.14 -2.68
N SER A 85 -3.13 -19.38 -1.65
CA SER A 85 -1.67 -19.24 -1.67
C SER A 85 -0.92 -20.36 -2.42
N SER A 86 -1.62 -21.19 -3.21
CA SER A 86 -0.97 -22.06 -4.19
C SER A 86 -0.48 -21.21 -5.37
N PHE A 87 0.56 -20.41 -5.13
CA PHE A 87 1.43 -19.88 -6.18
C PHE A 87 2.38 -20.99 -6.65
N GLY A 88 1.78 -22.08 -7.13
CA GLY A 88 2.44 -23.19 -7.81
C GLY A 88 2.29 -23.04 -9.33
N GLU A 89 3.43 -22.82 -9.99
CA GLU A 89 3.80 -23.37 -11.31
C GLU A 89 3.03 -22.99 -12.59
N HIS A 90 1.90 -22.28 -12.58
CA HIS A 90 1.18 -21.97 -13.83
C HIS A 90 0.91 -20.49 -14.09
N ASP A 91 1.98 -19.71 -14.26
CA ASP A 91 1.90 -18.52 -15.11
C ASP A 91 3.16 -18.47 -15.99
N GLY A 92 2.98 -18.78 -17.28
CA GLY A 92 4.04 -18.98 -18.27
C GLY A 92 4.74 -17.70 -18.71
N THR A 93 4.95 -16.76 -17.79
CA THR A 93 5.75 -15.56 -18.03
C THR A 93 7.22 -15.88 -17.72
N VAL A 94 7.96 -16.07 -18.82
CA VAL A 94 9.42 -16.20 -18.98
C VAL A 94 10.22 -16.08 -17.69
N PHE A 95 10.70 -17.23 -17.21
CA PHE A 95 11.73 -17.34 -16.19
C PHE A 95 13.08 -17.00 -16.83
N ASP A 96 13.46 -15.73 -16.84
CA ASP A 96 14.83 -15.35 -17.17
C ASP A 96 15.66 -15.27 -15.88
N GLY A 97 16.58 -16.22 -15.74
CA GLY A 97 17.47 -16.37 -14.58
C GLY A 97 18.47 -15.23 -14.41
N ASP A 98 18.60 -14.35 -15.42
CA ASP A 98 19.49 -13.18 -15.36
C ASP A 98 18.87 -11.96 -14.66
N PHE A 99 17.54 -11.91 -14.48
CA PHE A 99 16.89 -10.80 -13.76
C PHE A 99 17.14 -10.82 -12.25
N TYR A 100 17.46 -11.99 -11.66
CA TYR A 100 17.51 -12.20 -10.21
C TYR A 100 18.88 -11.97 -9.56
N ARG A 101 19.92 -11.62 -10.33
CA ARG A 101 21.31 -11.50 -9.83
C ARG A 101 21.81 -10.06 -9.74
N SER A 102 21.07 -9.07 -10.22
CA SER A 102 21.47 -7.67 -10.09
C SER A 102 20.98 -7.09 -8.75
N GLU A 103 21.91 -6.62 -7.92
CA GLU A 103 21.63 -5.82 -6.71
C GLU A 103 21.21 -4.38 -7.05
N GLU A 104 21.14 -4.03 -8.33
CA GLU A 104 20.75 -2.70 -8.80
C GLU A 104 19.23 -2.53 -8.71
N PRO A 105 18.72 -1.44 -8.09
CA PRO A 105 17.31 -1.09 -8.13
C PRO A 105 16.85 -1.04 -9.59
N PHE A 106 15.67 -1.58 -9.87
CA PHE A 106 15.01 -1.44 -11.17
C PHE A 106 15.02 0.04 -11.60
N LYS A 107 15.93 0.40 -12.51
CA LYS A 107 15.86 1.67 -13.24
C LYS A 107 14.75 1.50 -14.26
N GLY A 108 13.52 1.78 -13.83
CA GLY A 108 12.33 1.81 -14.66
C GLY A 108 12.43 2.89 -15.72
N HIS A 109 13.22 2.64 -16.76
CA HIS A 109 13.14 3.40 -17.98
C HIS A 109 12.01 2.79 -18.79
N TRP A 110 10.94 3.57 -18.97
CA TRP A 110 10.10 3.40 -20.15
C TRP A 110 11.00 3.47 -21.38
N LEU A 111 10.76 2.63 -22.39
CA LEU A 111 11.32 2.90 -23.71
C LEU A 111 10.87 4.31 -24.11
N GLU A 112 11.76 5.09 -24.71
CA GLU A 112 11.49 6.48 -25.07
C GLU A 112 10.21 6.55 -25.92
N GLY A 113 9.16 7.22 -25.40
CA GLY A 113 7.84 7.28 -26.02
C GLY A 113 6.81 6.22 -25.57
N SER A 114 7.16 5.26 -24.72
CA SER A 114 6.27 4.19 -24.23
C SER A 114 5.80 4.36 -22.79
N GLY A 115 6.17 5.47 -22.13
CA GLY A 115 5.65 5.82 -20.80
C GLY A 115 4.37 6.65 -20.87
N PRO A 116 3.59 6.73 -19.78
CA PRO A 116 2.35 7.50 -19.69
C PRO A 116 2.45 9.01 -20.00
N ASN A 117 3.63 9.50 -20.42
CA ASN A 117 3.92 10.90 -20.68
C ASN A 117 4.50 11.14 -22.09
N SER A 118 4.18 10.34 -23.11
CA SER A 118 4.61 10.65 -24.50
C SER A 118 3.75 11.72 -25.19
N HIS A 119 2.60 12.07 -24.62
CA HIS A 119 1.85 13.27 -24.96
C HIS A 119 1.56 14.07 -23.69
N SER A 120 1.89 15.37 -23.74
CA SER A 120 1.76 16.36 -22.68
C SER A 120 0.44 16.32 -21.92
N LEU A 121 0.54 16.40 -20.59
CA LEU A 121 -0.05 17.45 -19.75
C LEU A 121 -1.24 18.19 -20.40
N LEU A 122 -2.44 17.77 -20.03
CA LEU A 122 -3.75 18.18 -20.54
C LEU A 122 -4.10 19.65 -20.28
N PRO A 123 -5.02 20.25 -21.08
CA PRO A 123 -6.02 21.16 -20.59
C PRO A 123 -7.37 20.43 -20.46
N ASP A 124 -7.57 19.68 -19.36
CA ASP A 124 -8.85 19.15 -18.80
C ASP A 124 -8.62 18.30 -17.52
N GLY A 125 -7.66 18.71 -16.67
CA GLY A 125 -6.92 17.83 -15.75
C GLY A 125 -7.60 17.28 -14.48
N GLU A 126 -8.81 17.70 -14.10
CA GLU A 126 -9.45 17.20 -12.87
C GLU A 126 -10.21 15.88 -13.10
N MET A 127 -10.93 15.76 -14.22
CA MET A 127 -11.75 14.59 -14.54
C MET A 127 -10.89 13.37 -14.86
N GLU A 128 -9.76 13.57 -15.56
CA GLU A 128 -8.84 12.49 -15.92
C GLU A 128 -8.04 11.96 -14.70
N GLN A 129 -7.81 12.80 -13.68
CA GLN A 129 -7.11 12.35 -12.47
C GLN A 129 -7.96 11.39 -11.63
N GLU A 130 -9.26 11.65 -11.50
CA GLU A 130 -10.18 10.74 -10.82
C GLU A 130 -10.31 9.40 -11.55
N GLU A 131 -10.36 9.43 -12.89
CA GLU A 131 -10.36 8.22 -13.71
C GLU A 131 -9.07 7.41 -13.55
N LEU A 132 -7.90 8.07 -13.54
CA LEU A 132 -6.61 7.39 -13.38
C LEU A 132 -6.53 6.64 -12.05
N LEU A 133 -6.90 7.32 -10.95
CA LEU A 133 -6.90 6.71 -9.62
C LEU A 133 -7.88 5.54 -9.54
N ARG A 134 -9.05 5.66 -10.18
CA ARG A 134 -10.02 4.58 -10.28
C ARG A 134 -9.43 3.36 -11.00
N PHE A 135 -8.71 3.55 -12.10
CA PHE A 135 -8.08 2.45 -12.83
C PHE A 135 -6.92 1.80 -12.06
N ILE A 136 -6.10 2.60 -11.37
CA ILE A 136 -5.04 2.08 -10.50
C ILE A 136 -5.63 1.16 -9.42
N ASN A 137 -6.65 1.65 -8.71
CA ASN A 137 -7.33 0.89 -7.66
C ASN A 137 -7.96 -0.40 -8.19
N LEU A 138 -8.64 -0.30 -9.34
CA LEU A 138 -9.21 -1.46 -10.02
C LEU A 138 -8.14 -2.48 -10.42
N CYS A 139 -6.96 -2.04 -10.85
CA CYS A 139 -5.86 -2.95 -11.20
C CYS A 139 -5.24 -3.61 -9.97
N ILE A 140 -5.14 -2.90 -8.84
CA ILE A 140 -4.70 -3.47 -7.56
C ILE A 140 -5.69 -4.54 -7.07
N GLU A 141 -6.99 -4.33 -7.21
CA GLU A 141 -8.01 -5.34 -6.86
C GLU A 141 -7.93 -6.61 -7.71
N ASN A 142 -7.49 -6.49 -8.96
CA ASN A 142 -7.29 -7.62 -9.87
C ASN A 142 -5.98 -8.38 -9.61
N LEU A 143 -5.11 -7.87 -8.72
CA LEU A 143 -3.94 -8.63 -8.30
C LEU A 143 -4.36 -9.71 -7.30
N PRO A 144 -3.80 -10.93 -7.40
CA PRO A 144 -3.91 -11.91 -6.35
C PRO A 144 -3.47 -11.32 -4.99
N ALA A 145 -4.18 -11.68 -3.93
CA ALA A 145 -4.02 -11.10 -2.60
C ALA A 145 -2.54 -11.01 -2.10
N PRO A 146 -1.70 -12.04 -2.27
CA PRO A 146 -0.29 -11.96 -1.91
C PRO A 146 0.50 -10.88 -2.67
N LEU A 147 0.25 -10.75 -3.97
CA LEU A 147 0.95 -9.77 -4.81
C LEU A 147 0.50 -8.35 -4.50
N ALA A 148 -0.81 -8.16 -4.29
CA ALA A 148 -1.37 -6.87 -3.88
C ALA A 148 -0.76 -6.39 -2.56
N ALA A 149 -0.68 -7.27 -1.55
CA ALA A 149 -0.09 -6.95 -0.26
C ALA A 149 1.37 -6.49 -0.38
N ALA A 150 2.22 -7.28 -1.04
CA ALA A 150 3.62 -6.91 -1.24
C ALA A 150 3.78 -5.61 -2.06
N PHE A 151 2.94 -5.43 -3.09
CA PHE A 151 2.96 -4.24 -3.93
C PHE A 151 2.57 -2.98 -3.16
N ILE A 152 1.47 -3.01 -2.40
CA ILE A 152 0.99 -1.86 -1.61
C ILE A 152 2.03 -1.51 -0.55
N MET A 153 2.54 -2.50 0.20
CA MET A 153 3.55 -2.25 1.23
C MET A 153 4.83 -1.63 0.64
N ARG A 154 5.23 -2.01 -0.57
CA ARG A 154 6.44 -1.47 -1.21
C ARG A 154 6.23 -0.12 -1.89
N MET A 155 5.15 0.05 -2.64
CA MET A 155 4.95 1.19 -3.54
C MET A 155 4.13 2.31 -2.92
N ILE A 156 3.26 2.00 -1.95
CA ILE A 156 2.37 2.97 -1.31
C ILE A 156 2.82 3.26 0.12
N ASP A 157 3.24 2.24 0.87
CA ASP A 157 3.75 2.40 2.24
C ASP A 157 5.24 2.69 2.33
N GLU A 158 5.96 2.57 1.20
CA GLU A 158 7.41 2.76 1.10
C GLU A 158 8.21 1.91 2.09
N GLU A 159 7.69 0.75 2.47
CA GLU A 159 8.36 -0.15 3.42
C GLU A 159 9.62 -0.76 2.81
N ASP A 160 10.61 -1.00 3.68
CA ASP A 160 11.81 -1.73 3.30
C ASP A 160 11.54 -3.23 3.12
N SER A 161 12.39 -3.88 2.34
CA SER A 161 12.25 -5.31 2.03
C SER A 161 12.27 -6.19 3.26
N ASP A 162 13.05 -5.86 4.29
CA ASP A 162 13.16 -6.69 5.50
C ASP A 162 11.87 -6.61 6.32
N THR A 163 11.27 -5.43 6.43
CA THR A 163 9.98 -5.22 7.08
C THR A 163 8.88 -5.99 6.35
N ILE A 164 8.81 -5.87 5.01
CA ILE A 164 7.81 -6.60 4.21
C ILE A 164 7.96 -8.12 4.39
N CYS A 165 9.19 -8.64 4.34
CA CYS A 165 9.45 -10.07 4.53
C CYS A 165 8.99 -10.57 5.91
N LYS A 166 9.25 -9.80 6.97
CA LYS A 166 8.83 -10.14 8.33
C LYS A 166 7.31 -10.13 8.50
N GLU A 167 6.65 -9.11 7.98
CA GLU A 167 5.19 -8.96 8.14
C GLU A 167 4.41 -10.01 7.33
N LEU A 168 4.85 -10.32 6.12
CA LEU A 168 4.20 -11.30 5.24
C LEU A 168 4.69 -12.74 5.45
N ASP A 169 5.71 -12.96 6.29
CA ASP A 169 6.34 -14.26 6.54
C ASP A 169 6.86 -14.92 5.24
N ILE A 170 7.65 -14.17 4.47
CA ILE A 170 8.23 -14.59 3.18
C ILE A 170 9.73 -14.36 3.11
N THR A 171 10.41 -15.05 2.18
CA THR A 171 11.84 -14.85 1.93
C THR A 171 12.09 -13.64 1.01
N PRO A 172 13.27 -13.00 1.07
CA PRO A 172 13.63 -11.90 0.16
C PRO A 172 13.53 -12.30 -1.32
N SER A 173 13.95 -13.52 -1.67
CA SER A 173 13.84 -14.03 -3.05
C SER A 173 12.37 -14.11 -3.50
N ASN A 174 11.48 -14.59 -2.64
CA ASN A 174 10.05 -14.64 -2.94
C ASN A 174 9.45 -13.22 -3.08
N LEU A 175 9.84 -12.27 -2.23
CA LEU A 175 9.39 -10.88 -2.32
C LEU A 175 9.72 -10.25 -3.68
N TRP A 176 10.94 -10.42 -4.17
CA TRP A 176 11.34 -9.87 -5.48
C TRP A 176 10.53 -10.46 -6.63
N VAL A 177 10.29 -11.77 -6.62
CA VAL A 177 9.42 -12.45 -7.59
C VAL A 177 8.00 -11.89 -7.53
N MET A 178 7.45 -11.72 -6.33
CA MET A 178 6.10 -11.18 -6.12
C MET A 178 5.99 -9.74 -6.65
N LEU A 179 6.94 -8.86 -6.32
CA LEU A 179 6.95 -7.46 -6.77
C LEU A 179 7.12 -7.34 -8.29
N HIS A 180 7.94 -8.19 -8.91
CA HIS A 180 8.09 -8.21 -10.36
C HIS A 180 6.76 -8.59 -11.03
N ARG A 181 6.14 -9.69 -10.59
CA ARG A 181 4.84 -10.16 -11.13
C ARG A 181 3.72 -9.15 -10.91
N ALA A 182 3.69 -8.50 -9.74
CA ALA A 182 2.72 -7.44 -9.45
C ALA A 182 2.86 -6.28 -10.44
N ARG A 183 4.09 -5.82 -10.72
CA ARG A 183 4.34 -4.73 -11.68
C ARG A 183 3.96 -5.10 -13.11
N LEU A 184 4.25 -6.32 -13.56
CA LEU A 184 3.84 -6.78 -14.89
C LEU A 184 2.31 -6.79 -15.04
N ARG A 185 1.60 -7.36 -14.07
CA ARG A 185 0.13 -7.38 -14.10
C ARG A 185 -0.49 -5.98 -13.99
N MET A 186 0.08 -5.10 -13.19
CA MET A 186 -0.34 -3.70 -13.12
C MET A 186 -0.19 -3.01 -14.47
N ARG A 187 0.95 -3.21 -15.15
CA ARG A 187 1.17 -2.68 -16.51
C ARG A 187 0.13 -3.21 -17.49
N GLU A 188 -0.02 -4.52 -17.60
CA GLU A 188 -0.97 -5.14 -18.53
C GLU A 188 -2.41 -4.68 -18.28
N CYS A 189 -2.80 -4.51 -17.01
CA CYS A 189 -4.12 -4.03 -16.64
C CYS A 189 -4.32 -2.56 -17.02
N LEU A 190 -3.35 -1.70 -16.73
CA LEU A 190 -3.41 -0.28 -17.08
C LEU A 190 -3.42 -0.08 -18.60
N GLU A 191 -2.56 -0.79 -19.35
CA GLU A 191 -2.53 -0.70 -20.83
C GLU A 191 -3.87 -1.09 -21.45
N LYS A 192 -4.57 -2.10 -20.91
CA LYS A 192 -5.88 -2.52 -21.43
C LYS A 192 -7.03 -1.60 -21.06
N LYS A 193 -6.97 -0.93 -19.90
CA LYS A 193 -8.10 -0.16 -19.36
C LYS A 193 -7.98 1.34 -19.56
N TRP A 194 -6.75 1.86 -19.67
CA TRP A 194 -6.47 3.28 -19.85
C TRP A 194 -6.25 3.65 -21.33
N LEU A 195 -5.70 2.74 -22.15
CA LEU A 195 -5.39 3.00 -23.57
C LEU A 195 -6.41 2.42 -24.56
N SER A 196 -7.54 1.91 -24.08
CA SER A 196 -8.67 1.41 -24.90
C SER A 196 -9.91 2.25 -24.67
#